data_AF-A0AAD1XYA9-F1
#
_entry.id   AF-A0AAD1XYA9-F1
#
_cell.length_a   1.000
_cell.length_b   1.000
_cell.length_c   1.000
_cell.angle_alpha   90.00
_cell.angle_beta   90.00
_cell.angle_gamma   90.00
#
_symmetry.space_group_name_H-M   'P 1'
#
loop_
_entity.id
_entity.type
_entity.pdbx_description
1 polymer ?
#
loop_
_entity_poly.entity_id
_entity_poly.type
_entity_poly.pdbx_seq_one_letter_code
_entity_poly.pdbx_strand_id
1 'polypeptide(L)'
;MSSQKPEEYLENQNIRKELAEAINLVLENRPENPLFFIYNYFTTHLDNSTSSLGKAYNILTMNRNENLNSMTIFEAYQLINANQDNSEIKKLVQMLMSDYPQSIIFPNDKVTIFRIPEDKALDFNQFEALIRSINMFQTYLDELEGIFKHLDYKNTGKVSKEELFLAIEKLETVNSSESPDFIPLKIPTAAELSNVCDGVKQADGDYYTYDEFLQILMNIYNLDDSDDDED
;
A
#
# COMPACT_ATOMS: atom_id res chain seq x y z
N MET A 1 47.25 -17.43 -5.47
CA MET A 1 46.21 -16.39 -5.60
C MET A 1 46.31 -15.86 -7.02
N SER A 2 45.25 -16.01 -7.82
CA SER A 2 45.27 -15.65 -9.25
C SER A 2 45.46 -14.15 -9.41
N SER A 3 46.51 -13.71 -10.14
CA SER A 3 46.76 -12.31 -10.48
C SER A 3 46.02 -11.92 -11.75
N GLN A 4 44.70 -12.03 -11.75
CA GLN A 4 43.92 -11.49 -12.86
C GLN A 4 43.96 -9.97 -12.82
N LYS A 5 44.07 -9.35 -14.01
CA LYS A 5 43.91 -7.90 -14.11
C LYS A 5 42.48 -7.53 -13.71
N PRO A 6 42.26 -6.39 -13.04
CA PRO A 6 40.92 -5.96 -12.65
C PRO A 6 39.90 -5.96 -13.80
N GLU A 7 40.33 -5.61 -15.02
CA GLU A 7 39.48 -5.64 -16.21
C GLU A 7 39.03 -7.06 -16.59
N GLU A 8 39.96 -8.02 -16.58
CA GLU A 8 39.66 -9.43 -16.84
C GLU A 8 38.78 -10.04 -15.74
N TYR A 9 38.93 -9.59 -14.49
CA TYR A 9 38.06 -10.01 -13.41
C TYR A 9 36.63 -9.52 -13.63
N LEU A 10 36.44 -8.26 -14.03
CA LEU A 10 35.12 -7.66 -14.30
C LEU A 10 34.44 -8.30 -15.51
N GLU A 11 35.19 -8.63 -16.57
CA GLU A 11 34.65 -9.32 -17.74
C GLU A 11 34.26 -10.78 -17.44
N ASN A 12 35.09 -11.51 -16.69
CA ASN A 12 34.80 -12.92 -16.37
C ASN A 12 33.66 -13.10 -15.36
N GLN A 13 33.36 -12.07 -14.56
CA GLN A 13 32.28 -12.10 -13.57
C GLN A 13 30.96 -11.53 -14.09
N ASN A 14 30.83 -11.23 -15.40
CA ASN A 14 29.66 -10.59 -16.01
C ASN A 14 29.25 -9.24 -15.39
N ILE A 15 30.09 -8.64 -14.52
CA ILE A 15 29.76 -7.43 -13.76
C ILE A 15 29.38 -6.27 -14.68
N ARG A 16 30.00 -6.20 -15.87
CA ARG A 16 29.68 -5.16 -16.86
C ARG A 16 28.25 -5.28 -17.41
N LYS A 17 27.75 -6.50 -17.59
CA LYS A 17 26.37 -6.75 -18.05
C LYS A 17 25.37 -6.37 -16.96
N GLU A 18 25.62 -6.83 -15.73
CA GLU A 18 24.78 -6.54 -14.57
C GLU A 18 24.71 -5.03 -14.27
N LEU A 19 25.84 -4.30 -14.38
CA LEU A 19 25.87 -2.84 -14.29
C LEU A 19 25.11 -2.16 -15.41
N ALA A 20 25.26 -2.63 -16.65
CA ALA A 20 24.52 -2.07 -17.78
C ALA A 20 23.00 -2.27 -17.62
N GLU A 21 22.59 -3.42 -17.10
CA GLU A 21 21.19 -3.74 -16.82
C GLU A 21 20.62 -2.87 -15.69
N ALA A 22 21.34 -2.76 -14.56
CA ALA A 22 20.98 -1.86 -13.47
C ALA A 22 20.83 -0.40 -13.93
N ILE A 23 21.77 0.08 -14.77
CA ILE A 23 21.73 1.44 -15.32
C ILE A 23 20.55 1.61 -16.28
N ASN A 24 20.27 0.63 -17.16
CA ASN A 24 19.11 0.70 -18.04
C ASN A 24 17.80 0.79 -17.25
N LEU A 25 17.67 -0.01 -16.18
CA LEU A 25 16.49 0.05 -15.30
C LEU A 25 16.35 1.40 -14.59
N VAL A 26 17.44 2.04 -14.19
CA VAL A 26 17.41 3.41 -13.65
C VAL A 26 16.95 4.42 -14.71
N LEU A 27 17.40 4.25 -15.95
CA LEU A 27 17.03 5.17 -17.04
C LEU A 27 15.57 5.01 -17.48
N GLU A 28 15.07 3.77 -17.47
CA GLU A 28 13.68 3.43 -17.81
C GLU A 28 12.72 3.89 -16.71
N ASN A 29 12.97 3.54 -15.45
CA ASN A 29 12.04 3.76 -14.35
C ASN A 29 12.22 5.10 -13.64
N ARG A 30 13.31 5.83 -13.92
CA ARG A 30 13.65 7.14 -13.33
C ARG A 30 13.35 7.25 -11.84
N PRO A 31 13.90 6.33 -11.00
CA PRO A 31 13.59 6.30 -9.58
C PRO A 31 14.02 7.60 -8.90
N GLU A 32 13.26 8.04 -7.89
CA GLU A 32 13.54 9.26 -7.12
C GLU A 32 14.92 9.22 -6.44
N ASN A 33 15.36 8.02 -6.03
CA ASN A 33 16.70 7.77 -5.49
C ASN A 33 17.44 6.69 -6.30
N PRO A 34 18.17 7.07 -7.38
CA PRO A 34 18.88 6.13 -8.25
C PRO A 34 19.96 5.30 -7.54
N LEU A 35 20.64 5.87 -6.55
CA LEU A 35 21.69 5.16 -5.82
C LEU A 35 21.11 4.07 -4.92
N PHE A 36 20.00 4.37 -4.23
CA PHE A 36 19.27 3.38 -3.44
C PHE A 36 18.68 2.28 -4.32
N PHE A 37 18.16 2.64 -5.50
CA PHE A 37 17.67 1.69 -6.50
C PHE A 37 18.76 0.70 -6.95
N ILE A 38 19.94 1.21 -7.34
CA ILE A 38 21.08 0.37 -7.78
C ILE A 38 21.56 -0.53 -6.64
N TYR A 39 21.65 0.01 -5.42
CA TYR A 39 22.00 -0.77 -4.23
C TYR A 39 21.01 -1.94 -4.03
N ASN A 40 19.71 -1.67 -4.07
CA ASN A 40 18.71 -2.71 -3.93
C ASN A 40 18.76 -3.71 -5.09
N TYR A 41 18.95 -3.27 -6.33
CA TYR A 41 19.06 -4.16 -7.50
C TYR A 41 20.13 -5.22 -7.28
N PHE A 42 21.34 -4.80 -6.90
CA PHE A 42 22.44 -5.74 -6.66
C PHE A 42 22.26 -6.60 -5.41
N THR A 43 21.66 -6.05 -4.36
CA THR A 43 21.37 -6.82 -3.14
C THR A 43 20.26 -7.87 -3.36
N THR A 44 19.42 -7.68 -4.38
CA THR A 44 18.25 -8.55 -4.62
C THR A 44 18.49 -9.58 -5.72
N HIS A 45 19.04 -9.12 -6.86
CA HIS A 45 19.21 -9.96 -8.04
C HIS A 45 20.54 -10.71 -8.05
N LEU A 46 21.60 -10.17 -7.43
CA LEU A 46 22.89 -10.86 -7.36
C LEU A 46 23.10 -11.64 -6.06
N ASP A 47 22.43 -11.24 -4.98
CA ASP A 47 22.53 -11.97 -3.72
C ASP A 47 21.55 -13.16 -3.67
N ASN A 48 22.09 -14.36 -3.88
CA ASN A 48 21.32 -15.60 -3.76
C ASN A 48 20.87 -15.91 -2.32
N SER A 49 21.34 -15.14 -1.32
CA SER A 49 20.88 -15.29 0.06
C SER A 49 19.53 -14.63 0.33
N THR A 50 19.04 -13.75 -0.56
CA THR A 50 17.74 -13.09 -0.42
C THR A 50 16.60 -14.09 -0.66
N SER A 51 15.67 -14.18 0.29
CA SER A 51 14.50 -15.07 0.21
C SER A 51 13.60 -14.72 -0.98
N SER A 52 12.81 -15.68 -1.48
CA SER A 52 11.86 -15.44 -2.57
C SER A 52 10.89 -14.29 -2.26
N LEU A 53 10.41 -14.22 -1.01
CA LEU A 53 9.59 -13.12 -0.52
C LEU A 53 10.32 -11.77 -0.61
N GLY A 54 11.58 -11.70 -0.18
CA GLY A 54 12.38 -10.48 -0.28
C GLY A 54 12.60 -10.05 -1.73
N LYS A 55 12.85 -11.01 -2.63
CA LYS A 55 12.98 -10.75 -4.07
C LYS A 55 11.69 -10.20 -4.67
N ALA A 56 10.54 -10.82 -4.36
CA ALA A 56 9.24 -10.34 -4.83
C ALA A 56 8.91 -8.93 -4.31
N TYR A 57 9.15 -8.66 -3.02
CA TYR A 57 8.97 -7.33 -2.45
C TYR A 57 9.80 -6.26 -3.16
N ASN A 58 11.07 -6.56 -3.42
CA ASN A 58 11.98 -5.63 -4.08
C ASN A 58 11.57 -5.36 -5.54
N ILE A 59 11.19 -6.39 -6.31
CA ILE A 59 10.70 -6.23 -7.69
C ILE A 59 9.50 -5.27 -7.75
N LEU A 60 8.57 -5.41 -6.80
CA LEU A 60 7.35 -4.60 -6.75
C LEU A 60 7.60 -3.17 -6.25
N THR A 61 8.59 -2.96 -5.38
CA THR A 61 8.90 -1.63 -4.82
C THR A 61 9.89 -0.82 -5.65
N MET A 62 10.74 -1.48 -6.45
CA MET A 62 11.66 -0.81 -7.37
C MET A 62 10.94 0.00 -8.45
N ASN A 63 9.76 -0.47 -8.87
CA ASN A 63 8.99 0.11 -9.97
C ASN A 63 7.72 0.82 -9.48
N ARG A 64 7.69 1.26 -8.21
CA ARG A 64 6.47 1.73 -7.53
C ARG A 64 5.87 3.01 -8.13
N ASN A 65 6.69 3.82 -8.80
CA ASN A 65 6.31 5.15 -9.27
C ASN A 65 5.68 5.18 -10.68
N GLU A 66 5.72 4.06 -11.40
CA GLU A 66 5.06 3.90 -12.70
C GLU A 66 4.10 2.72 -12.62
N ASN A 67 3.03 2.73 -13.41
CA ASN A 67 2.05 1.66 -13.47
C ASN A 67 2.74 0.30 -13.58
N LEU A 68 2.82 -0.45 -12.46
CA LEU A 68 3.44 -1.77 -12.44
C LEU A 68 2.88 -2.59 -13.60
N ASN A 69 3.76 -2.92 -14.54
CA ASN A 69 3.36 -3.71 -15.68
C ASN A 69 3.09 -5.15 -15.23
N SER A 70 2.21 -5.85 -15.95
CA SER A 70 1.79 -7.20 -15.56
C SER A 70 2.96 -8.20 -15.55
N MET A 71 4.03 -7.94 -16.32
CA MET A 71 5.20 -8.83 -16.38
C MET A 71 6.03 -8.78 -15.10
N THR A 72 6.26 -7.58 -14.54
CA THR A 72 6.90 -7.37 -13.25
C THR A 72 6.09 -8.02 -12.11
N ILE A 73 4.76 -7.86 -12.15
CA ILE A 73 3.87 -8.49 -11.17
C ILE A 73 3.91 -10.02 -11.29
N PHE A 74 3.96 -10.53 -12.52
CA PHE A 74 4.04 -11.97 -12.79
C PHE A 74 5.35 -12.58 -12.29
N GLU A 75 6.47 -11.89 -12.46
CA GLU A 75 7.76 -12.31 -11.92
C GLU A 75 7.72 -12.42 -10.39
N ALA A 76 7.16 -11.41 -9.70
CA ALA A 76 6.97 -11.45 -8.26
C ALA A 76 6.05 -12.61 -7.83
N TYR A 77 4.97 -12.85 -8.56
CA TYR A 77 4.05 -13.97 -8.31
C TYR A 77 4.74 -15.34 -8.44
N GLN A 78 5.58 -15.53 -9.44
CA GLN A 78 6.31 -16.79 -9.65
C GLN A 78 7.29 -17.11 -8.50
N LEU A 79 7.83 -16.08 -7.85
CA LEU A 79 8.76 -16.25 -6.73
C LEU A 79 8.06 -16.77 -5.46
N ILE A 80 6.84 -16.29 -5.18
CA ILE A 80 6.16 -16.52 -3.88
C ILE A 80 5.00 -17.50 -3.95
N ASN A 81 4.51 -17.87 -5.14
CA ASN A 81 3.42 -18.85 -5.27
C ASN A 81 3.92 -20.29 -5.52
N ALA A 82 5.13 -20.62 -5.07
CA ALA A 82 5.71 -21.96 -5.25
C ALA A 82 4.95 -23.05 -4.48
N ASN A 83 4.40 -22.70 -3.30
CA ASN A 83 3.77 -23.65 -2.38
C ASN A 83 2.24 -23.71 -2.49
N GLN A 84 1.64 -22.92 -3.39
CA GLN A 84 0.17 -22.81 -3.54
C GLN A 84 -0.54 -22.50 -2.21
N ASP A 85 0.11 -21.75 -1.33
CA ASP A 85 -0.50 -21.18 -0.13
C ASP A 85 -0.36 -19.66 -0.15
N ASN A 86 -1.31 -18.98 0.50
CA ASN A 86 -1.31 -17.51 0.53
C ASN A 86 -0.44 -16.96 1.68
N SER A 87 0.39 -17.77 2.35
CA SER A 87 1.14 -17.33 3.52
C SER A 87 2.24 -16.33 3.17
N GLU A 88 2.96 -16.57 2.07
CA GLU A 88 3.95 -15.62 1.55
C GLU A 88 3.30 -14.38 0.96
N ILE A 89 2.13 -14.51 0.34
CA ILE A 89 1.34 -13.38 -0.15
C ILE A 89 0.91 -12.49 1.02
N LYS A 90 0.36 -13.06 2.11
CA LYS A 90 -0.01 -12.29 3.32
C LYS A 90 1.19 -11.52 3.88
N LYS A 91 2.36 -12.15 3.97
CA LYS A 91 3.60 -11.49 4.41
C LYS A 91 4.05 -10.40 3.44
N LEU A 92 3.92 -10.62 2.12
CA LEU A 92 4.23 -9.62 1.12
C LEU A 92 3.34 -8.38 1.29
N VAL A 93 2.04 -8.56 1.50
CA VAL A 93 1.12 -7.45 1.79
C VAL A 93 1.54 -6.69 3.05
N GLN A 94 1.89 -7.39 4.13
CA GLN A 94 2.42 -6.76 5.35
C GLN A 94 3.67 -5.91 5.08
N MET A 95 4.59 -6.43 4.25
CA MET A 95 5.81 -5.70 3.88
C MET A 95 5.51 -4.48 3.01
N LEU A 96 4.63 -4.62 2.00
CA LEU A 96 4.26 -3.53 1.11
C LEU A 96 3.53 -2.39 1.83
N MET A 97 2.86 -2.71 2.94
CA MET A 97 2.03 -1.78 3.70
C MET A 97 2.53 -1.55 5.13
N SER A 98 3.83 -1.69 5.37
CA SER A 98 4.43 -1.60 6.70
C SER A 98 4.24 -0.23 7.38
N ASP A 99 4.10 0.82 6.58
CA ASP A 99 4.02 2.20 7.06
C ASP A 99 2.60 2.59 7.52
N TYR A 100 1.64 1.68 7.39
CA TYR A 100 0.24 1.93 7.69
C TYR A 100 -0.28 1.06 8.85
N PRO A 101 -1.35 1.50 9.54
CA PRO A 101 -1.87 0.78 10.70
C PRO A 101 -2.30 -0.65 10.35
N GLN A 102 -1.62 -1.64 10.93
CA GLN A 102 -1.89 -3.05 10.64
C GLN A 102 -3.30 -3.47 11.08
N SER A 103 -3.90 -2.78 12.06
CA SER A 103 -5.29 -3.00 12.46
C SER A 103 -6.31 -2.71 11.36
N ILE A 104 -5.93 -1.88 10.38
CA ILE A 104 -6.77 -1.54 9.23
C ILE A 104 -6.58 -2.54 8.10
N ILE A 105 -5.33 -2.95 7.86
CA ILE A 105 -4.99 -3.87 6.77
C ILE A 105 -5.34 -5.32 7.12
N PHE A 106 -5.16 -5.69 8.40
CA PHE A 106 -5.37 -7.01 8.96
C PHE A 106 -6.29 -6.98 10.20
N PRO A 107 -7.54 -6.51 10.12
CA PRO A 107 -8.45 -6.60 11.26
C PRO A 107 -8.65 -8.08 11.63
N ASN A 108 -8.31 -8.43 12.88
CA ASN A 108 -8.32 -9.81 13.39
C ASN A 108 -7.49 -10.80 12.53
N ASP A 109 -6.32 -10.38 12.05
CA ASP A 109 -5.40 -11.17 11.21
C ASP A 109 -5.97 -11.57 9.83
N LYS A 110 -7.10 -10.98 9.42
CA LYS A 110 -7.72 -11.20 8.10
C LYS A 110 -7.43 -10.03 7.18
N VAL A 111 -7.04 -10.32 5.95
CA VAL A 111 -6.91 -9.29 4.90
C VAL A 111 -8.29 -8.96 4.36
N THR A 112 -9.07 -8.19 5.12
CA THR A 112 -10.46 -7.89 4.75
C THR A 112 -10.55 -6.90 3.61
N ILE A 113 -9.71 -5.86 3.60
CA ILE A 113 -9.69 -4.83 2.54
C ILE A 113 -9.43 -5.47 1.17
N PHE A 114 -8.53 -6.44 1.11
CA PHE A 114 -8.15 -7.09 -0.15
C PHE A 114 -8.72 -8.50 -0.33
N ARG A 115 -9.62 -8.94 0.57
CA ARG A 115 -10.35 -10.21 0.53
C ARG A 115 -9.51 -11.42 0.10
N ILE A 116 -8.33 -11.61 0.71
CA ILE A 116 -7.47 -12.77 0.39
C ILE A 116 -8.09 -14.05 0.99
N PRO A 117 -8.51 -15.03 0.17
CA PRO A 117 -9.10 -16.27 0.66
C PRO A 117 -8.09 -17.09 1.47
N GLU A 118 -8.58 -17.81 2.48
CA GLU A 118 -7.71 -18.62 3.36
C GLU A 118 -7.58 -20.07 2.89
N ASP A 119 -8.57 -20.55 2.14
CA ASP A 119 -8.75 -21.93 1.74
C ASP A 119 -8.28 -22.22 0.31
N LYS A 120 -7.99 -21.18 -0.48
CA LYS A 120 -7.64 -21.28 -1.88
C LYS A 120 -6.45 -20.40 -2.24
N ALA A 121 -5.45 -20.98 -2.91
CA ALA A 121 -4.36 -20.22 -3.50
C ALA A 121 -4.88 -19.18 -4.49
N LEU A 122 -4.35 -17.95 -4.41
CA LEU A 122 -4.64 -16.93 -5.42
C LEU A 122 -4.07 -17.35 -6.77
N ASP A 123 -4.87 -17.20 -7.82
CA ASP A 123 -4.33 -17.22 -9.18
C ASP A 123 -3.63 -15.89 -9.52
N PHE A 124 -2.96 -15.85 -10.67
CA PHE A 124 -2.22 -14.66 -11.09
C PHE A 124 -3.12 -13.43 -11.25
N ASN A 125 -4.33 -13.58 -11.80
CA ASN A 125 -5.22 -12.44 -12.02
C ASN A 125 -5.67 -11.84 -10.68
N GLN A 126 -5.97 -12.70 -9.70
CA GLN A 126 -6.31 -12.28 -8.35
C GLN A 126 -5.12 -11.63 -7.63
N PHE A 127 -3.91 -12.18 -7.80
CA PHE A 127 -2.69 -11.59 -7.28
C PHE A 127 -2.39 -10.22 -7.93
N GLU A 128 -2.56 -10.10 -9.25
CA GLU A 128 -2.38 -8.83 -9.96
C GLU A 128 -3.38 -7.78 -9.48
N ALA A 129 -4.65 -8.16 -9.35
CA ALA A 129 -5.68 -7.28 -8.79
C ALA A 129 -5.29 -6.82 -7.38
N LEU A 130 -4.83 -7.73 -6.51
CA LEU A 130 -4.34 -7.42 -5.17
C LEU A 130 -3.21 -6.37 -5.20
N ILE A 131 -2.17 -6.58 -6.00
CA ILE A 131 -1.04 -5.63 -6.08
C ILE A 131 -1.48 -4.26 -6.60
N ARG A 132 -2.36 -4.23 -7.60
CA ARG A 132 -2.93 -2.97 -8.12
C ARG A 132 -3.78 -2.25 -7.07
N SER A 133 -4.61 -2.99 -6.33
CA SER A 133 -5.40 -2.45 -5.23
C SER A 133 -4.53 -1.89 -4.11
N ILE A 134 -3.42 -2.56 -3.76
CA ILE A 134 -2.47 -2.03 -2.77
C ILE A 134 -1.92 -0.67 -3.23
N ASN A 135 -1.47 -0.55 -4.48
CA ASN A 135 -0.96 0.72 -4.99
C ASN A 135 -2.03 1.83 -4.99
N MET A 136 -3.27 1.52 -5.40
CA MET A 136 -4.38 2.48 -5.34
C MET A 136 -4.69 2.91 -3.90
N PHE A 137 -4.67 1.95 -2.98
CA PHE A 137 -4.95 2.19 -1.57
C PHE A 137 -3.87 3.06 -0.92
N GLN A 138 -2.61 2.97 -1.37
CA GLN A 138 -1.55 3.87 -0.91
C GLN A 138 -1.81 5.32 -1.28
N THR A 139 -2.17 5.59 -2.54
CA THR A 139 -2.56 6.93 -2.97
C THR A 139 -3.71 7.47 -2.12
N TYR A 140 -4.71 6.62 -1.83
CA TYR A 140 -5.81 6.98 -0.95
C TYR A 140 -5.35 7.33 0.48
N LEU A 141 -4.46 6.53 1.08
CA LEU A 141 -3.94 6.80 2.43
C LEU A 141 -3.08 8.07 2.48
N ASP A 142 -2.31 8.36 1.44
CA ASP A 142 -1.52 9.59 1.33
C ASP A 142 -2.45 10.82 1.26
N GLU A 143 -3.58 10.73 0.54
CA GLU A 143 -4.62 11.76 0.54
C GLU A 143 -5.26 11.94 1.92
N LEU A 144 -5.58 10.83 2.61
CA LEU A 144 -6.11 10.87 3.97
C LEU A 144 -5.12 11.47 4.98
N GLU A 145 -3.82 11.21 4.82
CA GLU A 145 -2.77 11.85 5.60
C GLU A 145 -2.76 13.37 5.38
N GLY A 146 -2.94 13.80 4.12
CA GLY A 146 -3.09 15.21 3.76
C GLY A 146 -4.30 15.86 4.45
N ILE A 147 -5.44 15.18 4.47
CA ILE A 147 -6.65 15.64 5.18
C ILE A 147 -6.39 15.72 6.68
N PHE A 148 -5.80 14.68 7.28
CA PHE A 148 -5.49 14.67 8.70
C PHE A 148 -4.57 15.83 9.10
N LYS A 149 -3.50 16.08 8.33
CA LYS A 149 -2.59 17.21 8.53
C LYS A 149 -3.29 18.56 8.40
N HIS A 150 -4.31 18.65 7.54
CA HIS A 150 -5.13 19.86 7.40
C HIS A 150 -6.03 20.10 8.63
N LEU A 151 -6.62 19.03 9.17
CA LEU A 151 -7.45 19.10 10.38
C LEU A 151 -6.60 19.36 11.63
N ASP A 152 -5.43 18.74 11.74
CA ASP A 152 -4.44 18.98 12.80
C ASP A 152 -3.51 20.15 12.44
N TYR A 153 -4.08 21.30 12.09
CA TYR A 153 -3.30 22.51 11.73
C TYR A 153 -2.37 23.00 12.85
N LYS A 154 -2.59 22.55 14.09
CA LYS A 154 -1.75 22.85 15.25
C LYS A 154 -0.58 21.87 15.42
N ASN A 155 -0.49 20.81 14.61
CA ASN A 155 0.52 19.76 14.68
C ASN A 155 0.61 19.11 16.08
N THR A 156 -0.55 18.81 16.66
CA THR A 156 -0.65 18.15 17.97
C THR A 156 -0.56 16.63 17.88
N GLY A 157 -0.63 16.08 16.66
CA GLY A 157 -0.77 14.66 16.38
C GLY A 157 -2.20 14.14 16.58
N LYS A 158 -3.17 15.03 16.77
CA LYS A 158 -4.56 14.68 17.09
C LYS A 158 -5.56 15.63 16.42
N VAL A 159 -6.74 15.11 16.09
CA VAL A 159 -7.87 15.86 15.55
C VAL A 159 -9.05 15.73 16.52
N SER A 160 -9.70 16.84 16.87
CA SER A 160 -10.89 16.78 17.71
C SER A 160 -12.12 16.26 16.96
N LYS A 161 -13.06 15.62 17.68
CA LYS A 161 -14.35 15.19 17.12
C LYS A 161 -15.09 16.38 16.49
N GLU A 162 -15.07 17.54 17.12
CA GLU A 162 -15.71 18.75 16.58
C GLU A 162 -15.11 19.20 15.24
N GLU A 163 -13.78 19.23 15.12
CA GLU A 163 -13.10 19.60 13.87
C GLU A 163 -13.41 18.63 12.73
N LEU A 164 -13.50 17.33 13.03
CA LEU A 164 -13.86 16.29 12.06
C LEU A 164 -15.30 16.47 11.55
N PHE A 165 -16.26 16.69 12.45
CA PHE A 165 -17.67 16.93 12.09
C PHE A 165 -17.82 18.20 11.23
N LEU A 166 -17.15 19.28 11.60
CA LEU A 166 -17.15 20.53 10.81
C LEU A 166 -16.58 20.34 9.40
N ALA A 167 -15.60 19.45 9.25
CA ALA A 167 -15.03 19.15 7.93
C ALA A 167 -16.02 18.37 7.05
N ILE A 168 -16.72 17.39 7.62
CA ILE A 168 -17.77 16.64 6.91
C ILE A 168 -18.91 17.55 6.49
N GLU A 169 -19.44 18.39 7.39
CA GLU A 169 -20.53 19.32 7.04
C GLU A 169 -20.13 20.25 5.88
N LYS A 170 -18.89 20.75 5.88
CA LYS A 170 -18.37 21.56 4.76
C LYS A 170 -18.33 20.76 3.46
N LEU A 171 -17.87 19.52 3.49
CA LEU A 171 -17.84 18.67 2.29
C LEU A 171 -19.26 18.40 1.77
N GLU A 172 -20.24 18.15 2.64
CA GLU A 172 -21.65 17.96 2.25
C GLU A 172 -22.23 19.19 1.56
N THR A 173 -21.91 20.40 2.05
CA THR A 173 -22.37 21.65 1.42
C THR A 173 -21.80 21.85 0.03
N VAL A 174 -20.52 21.50 -0.19
CA VAL A 174 -19.87 21.58 -1.51
C VAL A 174 -20.50 20.57 -2.47
N ASN A 175 -20.66 19.32 -2.03
CA ASN A 175 -21.24 18.23 -2.83
C ASN A 175 -22.68 18.51 -3.28
N SER A 176 -23.44 19.28 -2.49
CA SER A 176 -24.82 19.68 -2.81
C SER A 176 -24.92 20.87 -3.76
N SER A 177 -23.80 21.56 -4.04
CA SER A 177 -23.78 22.85 -4.72
C SER A 177 -23.24 22.82 -6.16
N GLU A 178 -22.81 21.65 -6.65
CA GLU A 178 -22.13 21.52 -7.95
C GLU A 178 -23.00 21.04 -9.13
N SER A 179 -22.45 21.26 -10.32
CA SER A 179 -23.08 21.12 -11.65
C SER A 179 -23.49 19.67 -12.00
N PRO A 180 -24.40 19.47 -12.98
CA PRO A 180 -24.96 18.14 -13.30
C PRO A 180 -23.96 17.09 -13.83
N ASP A 181 -22.72 17.47 -14.15
CA ASP A 181 -21.66 16.54 -14.57
C ASP A 181 -20.76 16.08 -13.40
N PHE A 182 -21.03 16.52 -12.17
CA PHE A 182 -20.28 16.11 -10.98
C PHE A 182 -20.77 14.75 -10.47
N ILE A 183 -19.85 13.80 -10.29
CA ILE A 183 -20.14 12.54 -9.61
C ILE A 183 -20.08 12.85 -8.11
N PRO A 184 -21.22 12.85 -7.38
CA PRO A 184 -21.20 13.22 -5.98
C PRO A 184 -20.35 12.23 -5.19
N LEU A 185 -19.44 12.75 -4.38
CA LEU A 185 -18.64 11.92 -3.47
C LEU A 185 -19.57 11.30 -2.44
N LYS A 186 -19.35 10.02 -2.09
CA LYS A 186 -20.02 9.40 -0.95
C LYS A 186 -19.40 9.97 0.32
N ILE A 187 -20.04 10.99 0.87
CA ILE A 187 -19.66 11.63 2.12
C ILE A 187 -20.48 10.99 3.24
N PRO A 188 -19.85 10.53 4.32
CA PRO A 188 -20.57 10.04 5.49
C PRO A 188 -21.45 11.11 6.09
N THR A 189 -22.67 10.76 6.48
CA THR A 189 -23.53 11.64 7.26
C THR A 189 -22.97 11.84 8.66
N ALA A 190 -23.32 12.96 9.30
CA ALA A 190 -22.97 13.21 10.70
C ALA A 190 -23.44 12.08 11.66
N ALA A 191 -24.56 11.42 11.34
CA ALA A 191 -25.08 10.30 12.12
C ALA A 191 -24.20 9.04 11.98
N GLU A 192 -23.80 8.69 10.75
CA GLU A 192 -22.86 7.58 10.49
C GLU A 192 -21.51 7.84 11.18
N LEU A 193 -20.99 9.06 11.06
CA LEU A 193 -19.76 9.45 11.74
C LEU A 193 -19.88 9.30 13.25
N SER A 194 -20.99 9.74 13.86
CA SER A 194 -21.19 9.61 15.31
C SER A 194 -21.20 8.15 15.76
N ASN A 195 -21.95 7.30 15.06
CA ASN A 195 -22.07 5.88 15.40
C ASN A 195 -20.70 5.18 15.36
N VAL A 196 -19.87 5.49 14.36
CA VAL A 196 -18.53 4.91 14.24
C VAL A 196 -17.56 5.48 15.26
N CYS A 197 -17.59 6.80 15.48
CA CYS A 197 -16.76 7.47 16.50
C CYS A 197 -16.96 6.85 17.89
N ASP A 198 -18.22 6.57 18.26
CA ASP A 198 -18.55 6.03 19.57
C ASP A 198 -18.13 4.55 19.72
N GLY A 199 -17.90 3.85 18.60
CA GLY A 199 -17.38 2.49 18.55
C GLY A 199 -15.85 2.37 18.62
N VAL A 200 -15.12 3.46 18.31
CA VAL A 200 -13.65 3.49 18.37
C VAL A 200 -13.20 3.85 19.78
N LYS A 201 -12.36 3.00 20.38
CA LYS A 201 -11.80 3.26 21.71
C LYS A 201 -10.84 4.45 21.66
N GLN A 202 -11.29 5.60 22.12
CA GLN A 202 -10.47 6.79 22.26
C GLN A 202 -9.46 6.62 23.38
N ALA A 203 -8.18 6.85 23.08
CA ALA A 203 -7.14 6.90 24.10
C ALA A 203 -7.18 8.19 24.96
N ASP A 204 -7.73 9.29 24.42
CA ASP A 204 -7.68 10.62 25.04
C ASP A 204 -8.94 11.47 24.75
N GLY A 205 -10.09 11.05 25.29
CA GLY A 205 -11.35 11.80 25.18
C GLY A 205 -11.77 12.05 23.73
N ASP A 206 -12.30 13.25 23.44
CA ASP A 206 -12.83 13.62 22.11
C ASP A 206 -11.74 13.92 21.04
N TYR A 207 -10.56 13.32 21.15
CA TYR A 207 -9.46 13.48 20.21
C TYR A 207 -9.07 12.15 19.56
N TYR A 208 -8.78 12.20 18.27
CA TYR A 208 -8.37 11.06 17.47
C TYR A 208 -6.93 11.25 16.97
N THR A 209 -6.08 10.27 17.24
CA THR A 209 -4.79 10.09 16.56
C THR A 209 -5.01 9.73 15.08
N TYR A 210 -3.95 9.76 14.28
CA TYR A 210 -4.04 9.39 12.86
C TYR A 210 -4.56 7.96 12.67
N ASP A 211 -4.10 7.01 13.49
CA ASP A 211 -4.54 5.61 13.44
C ASP A 211 -6.05 5.48 13.76
N GLU A 212 -6.52 6.19 14.78
CA GLU A 212 -7.95 6.22 15.15
C GLU A 212 -8.79 6.89 14.07
N PHE A 213 -8.30 7.98 13.47
CA PHE A 213 -8.94 8.67 12.34
C PHE A 213 -9.11 7.74 11.13
N LEU A 214 -8.06 7.01 10.74
CA LEU A 214 -8.13 6.05 9.65
C LEU A 214 -9.10 4.90 9.96
N GLN A 215 -9.13 4.40 11.21
CA GLN A 215 -10.09 3.37 11.62
C GLN A 215 -11.53 3.86 11.50
N ILE A 216 -11.82 5.11 11.90
CA ILE A 216 -13.16 5.70 11.77
C ILE A 216 -13.58 5.72 10.29
N LEU A 217 -12.74 6.26 9.41
CA LEU A 217 -13.08 6.36 7.99
C LEU A 217 -13.30 4.99 7.35
N MET A 218 -12.42 4.03 7.64
CA MET A 218 -12.53 2.69 7.07
C MET A 218 -13.75 1.92 7.60
N ASN A 219 -14.11 2.11 8.87
CA ASN A 219 -15.32 1.51 9.42
C ASN A 219 -16.60 2.06 8.79
N ILE A 220 -16.62 3.36 8.44
CA ILE A 220 -17.78 3.94 7.75
C ILE A 220 -18.02 3.24 6.40
N TYR A 221 -16.96 3.03 5.62
CA TYR A 221 -17.11 2.40 4.30
C TYR A 221 -17.29 0.87 4.35
N ASN A 222 -16.93 0.22 5.46
CA ASN A 222 -17.19 -1.21 5.66
C ASN A 222 -18.61 -1.51 6.16
N LEU A 223 -19.35 -0.51 6.68
CA LEU A 223 -20.73 -0.71 7.16
C LEU A 223 -21.74 -0.95 6.03
N ASP A 224 -21.42 -0.59 4.78
CA ASP A 224 -22.33 -0.81 3.65
C ASP A 224 -22.33 -2.25 3.13
N ASP A 225 -21.28 -3.03 3.39
CA ASP A 225 -21.16 -4.41 2.88
C ASP A 225 -21.91 -5.43 3.76
N SER A 226 -22.43 -5.04 4.93
CA SER A 226 -23.11 -5.96 5.86
C SER A 226 -24.61 -6.12 5.64
N ASP A 227 -25.22 -5.34 4.76
CA ASP A 227 -26.68 -5.35 4.53
C ASP A 227 -27.10 -6.20 3.32
N ASP A 228 -26.16 -6.76 2.55
CA ASP A 228 -26.43 -7.52 1.32
C ASP A 228 -26.40 -9.06 1.49
N ASP A 229 -26.20 -9.57 2.72
CA ASP A 229 -26.17 -11.02 3.01
C ASP A 229 -27.49 -11.59 3.59
N GLU A 230 -28.59 -10.85 3.52
CA GLU A 230 -29.95 -11.39 3.77
C GLU A 230 -30.74 -11.50 2.46
N ASP A 231 -30.57 -12.62 1.74
CA ASP A 231 -31.61 -13.25 0.90
C ASP A 231 -31.29 -14.73 0.56
#